data_AF-A0A0E3R8C8-F1
#
_entry.id   AF-A0A0E3R8C8-F1
#
_cell.length_a   1.000
_cell.length_b   1.000
_cell.length_c   1.000
_cell.angle_alpha   90.00
_cell.angle_beta   90.00
_cell.angle_gamma   90.00
#
_symmetry.space_group_name_H-M   'P 1'
#
loop_
_entity.id
_entity.type
_entity.pdbx_description
1 polymer ?
#
loop_
_entity_poly.entity_id
_entity_poly.type
_entity_poly.pdbx_seq_one_letter_code
_entity_poly.pdbx_strand_id
1 'polypeptide(L)' 'MKKKLQGAGISVPSGNRGELSGSGIVADFEWDGQSNLTITIKEKPFIVSCEAAAMRIKQFVRQCHGS' A
#
# COMPACT_ATOMS: atom_id res chain seq x y z
N MET A 1 -5.93 -10.82 18.07
CA MET A 1 -5.69 -9.68 17.17
C MET A 1 -6.11 -9.96 15.73
N LYS A 2 -5.51 -10.97 15.06
CA LYS A 2 -5.75 -11.28 13.63
C LYS A 2 -7.22 -11.41 13.23
N LYS A 3 -8.04 -12.09 14.04
CA LYS A 3 -9.49 -12.22 13.80
C LYS A 3 -10.21 -10.87 13.72
N LYS A 4 -9.78 -9.86 14.48
CA LYS A 4 -10.36 -8.50 14.43
C LYS A 4 -10.01 -7.78 13.12
N LEU A 5 -8.76 -7.93 12.64
CA LEU A 5 -8.33 -7.38 11.34
C LEU A 5 -9.07 -8.06 10.17
N GLN A 6 -9.19 -9.39 10.20
CA GLN A 6 -9.96 -10.14 9.21
C GLN A 6 -11.44 -9.74 9.20
N GLY A 7 -12.04 -9.53 10.38
CA GLY A 7 -13.41 -9.01 10.49
C GLY A 7 -13.59 -7.59 9.93
N ALA A 8 -12.51 -6.81 9.81
CA ALA A 8 -12.50 -5.49 9.18
C ALA A 8 -12.21 -5.54 7.66
N GLY A 9 -12.13 -6.73 7.06
CA GLY A 9 -11.86 -6.92 5.64
C GLY A 9 -10.38 -6.86 5.26
N ILE A 10 -9.47 -6.96 6.23
CA ILE A 10 -8.02 -6.95 6.00
C ILE A 10 -7.52 -8.40 5.94
N SER A 11 -6.91 -8.77 4.82
CA SER A 11 -6.26 -10.09 4.72
C SER A 11 -4.97 -10.09 5.54
N VAL A 12 -4.83 -11.07 6.44
CA VAL A 12 -3.67 -11.23 7.32
C VAL A 12 -3.03 -12.60 7.06
N PRO A 13 -1.76 -12.68 6.65
CA PRO A 13 -1.06 -13.94 6.46
C PRO A 13 -0.80 -14.68 7.79
N SER A 14 -0.49 -15.97 7.68
CA SER A 14 -0.05 -16.78 8.82
C SER A 14 1.28 -16.26 9.38
N GLY A 15 1.51 -16.42 10.69
CA GLY A 15 2.74 -15.95 11.34
C GLY A 15 2.68 -14.53 11.89
N ASN A 16 3.76 -14.09 12.50
CA ASN A 16 3.80 -12.85 13.27
C ASN A 16 4.21 -11.62 12.46
N ARG A 17 4.49 -11.78 11.17
CA ARG A 17 4.95 -10.72 10.28
C ARG A 17 4.41 -10.98 8.88
N GLY A 18 4.28 -9.93 8.08
CA GLY A 18 3.94 -10.05 6.67
C GLY A 18 3.24 -8.82 6.14
N GLU A 19 2.67 -8.95 4.94
CA GLU A 19 1.94 -7.86 4.30
C GLU A 19 0.43 -8.01 4.53
N LEU A 20 -0.21 -6.90 4.89
CA LEU A 20 -1.64 -6.68 4.94
C LEU A 20 -2.07 -5.99 3.64
N SER A 21 -3.13 -6.48 3.03
CA SER A 21 -3.79 -5.81 1.92
C SER A 21 -5.31 -5.85 2.08
N GLY A 22 -5.96 -4.74 1.77
CA GLY A 22 -7.41 -4.58 1.91
C GLY A 22 -7.82 -3.11 1.98
N SER A 23 -9.06 -2.80 1.61
CA SER A 23 -9.64 -1.45 1.70
C SER A 23 -8.78 -0.32 1.09
N GLY A 24 -8.03 -0.63 0.02
CA GLY A 24 -7.18 0.32 -0.68
C GLY A 24 -5.80 0.56 -0.06
N ILE A 25 -5.47 -0.11 1.05
CA ILE A 25 -4.20 0.03 1.77
C ILE A 25 -3.33 -1.21 1.55
N VAL A 26 -2.03 -1.00 1.41
CA VAL A 26 -0.99 -2.03 1.54
C VAL A 26 -0.12 -1.65 2.73
N ALA A 27 0.12 -2.56 3.66
CA ALA A 27 0.91 -2.26 4.84
C ALA A 27 1.69 -3.49 5.28
N ASP A 28 2.89 -3.32 5.84
CA ASP A 28 3.52 -4.40 6.60
C ASP A 28 2.94 -4.42 8.01
N PHE A 29 2.86 -5.60 8.60
CA PHE A 29 2.59 -5.76 10.02
C PHE A 29 3.66 -6.62 10.69
N GLU A 30 3.90 -6.32 11.96
CA GLU A 30 4.67 -7.15 12.86
C GLU A 30 3.94 -7.25 14.21
N TRP A 31 3.80 -8.46 14.73
CA TRP A 31 3.14 -8.78 15.98
C TRP A 31 4.11 -9.51 16.90
N ASP A 32 4.28 -9.01 18.12
CA ASP A 32 5.16 -9.63 19.13
C ASP A 32 4.66 -10.99 19.66
N GLY A 33 3.44 -11.41 19.30
CA GLY A 33 2.81 -12.63 19.78
C GLY A 33 2.08 -12.49 21.13
N GLN A 34 2.11 -11.31 21.74
CA GLN A 34 1.41 -10.97 22.98
C GLN A 34 0.43 -9.82 22.77
N SER A 35 0.91 -8.58 22.70
CA SER A 35 0.09 -7.37 22.81
C SER A 35 0.44 -6.27 21.81
N ASN A 36 1.68 -6.19 21.33
CA ASN A 36 2.11 -5.10 20.46
C ASN A 36 2.00 -5.47 18.98
N LEU A 37 1.18 -4.70 18.26
CA LEU A 37 1.05 -4.78 16.80
C LEU A 37 1.60 -3.49 16.20
N THR A 38 2.67 -3.62 15.42
CA THR A 38 3.22 -2.54 14.60
C THR A 38 2.66 -2.67 13.19
N ILE A 39 2.10 -1.59 12.65
CA ILE A 39 1.63 -1.52 11.26
C ILE A 39 2.38 -0.40 10.55
N THR A 40 3.06 -0.73 9.46
CA THR A 40 3.78 0.21 8.61
C THR A 40 3.03 0.33 7.30
N ILE A 41 2.31 1.45 7.11
CA ILE A 41 1.57 1.70 5.87
C ILE A 41 2.57 1.93 4.74
N LYS A 42 2.50 1.11 3.69
CA LYS A 42 3.19 1.37 2.43
C LYS A 42 2.28 2.23 1.56
N GLU A 43 2.85 3.25 0.93
CA GLU A 43 2.13 3.91 -0.16
C GLU A 43 1.81 2.87 -1.24
N LYS A 44 0.58 2.92 -1.78
CA LYS A 44 0.18 2.04 -2.86
C LYS A 44 1.03 2.35 -4.09
N PRO A 45 1.86 1.42 -4.58
CA PRO A 45 2.66 1.68 -5.76
C PRO A 45 1.74 1.89 -6.98
N PHE A 46 1.89 3.03 -7.65
CA PHE A 46 1.24 3.27 -8.93
C PHE A 46 2.00 2.49 -10.01
N ILE A 47 1.54 1.28 -10.32
CA ILE A 47 2.07 0.51 -11.44
C ILE A 47 1.48 1.10 -12.72
N VAL A 48 2.29 1.88 -13.43
CA VAL A 48 1.94 2.51 -14.71
C VAL A 48 2.93 2.05 -15.79
N SER A 49 2.46 1.91 -17.03
CA SER A 49 3.37 1.65 -18.15
C SER A 49 4.30 2.84 -18.38
N CYS A 50 5.47 2.61 -18.99
CA CYS A 50 6.38 3.69 -19.36
C CYS A 50 5.70 4.75 -20.23
N GLU A 51 4.80 4.32 -21.13
CA GLU A 51 4.01 5.23 -21.97
C GLU A 51 3.06 6.10 -21.14
N ALA A 52 2.33 5.50 -20.19
CA ALA A 52 1.43 6.23 -19.30
C ALA A 52 2.20 7.21 -18.41
N ALA A 53 3.37 6.81 -17.88
CA ALA A 53 4.26 7.71 -17.14
C ALA A 53 4.75 8.88 -18.02
N ALA A 54 5.22 8.59 -19.24
CA ALA A 54 5.67 9.61 -20.18
C ALA A 54 4.56 10.60 -20.55
N MET A 55 3.33 10.12 -20.76
CA MET A 55 2.18 11.00 -21.02
C MET A 55 1.87 11.90 -19.83
N ARG A 56 1.88 11.37 -18.60
CA ARG A 56 1.64 12.17 -17.39
C ARG A 56 2.71 13.24 -17.20
N ILE A 57 3.98 12.90 -17.42
CA ILE A 57 5.10 13.85 -17.35
C ILE A 57 4.96 14.93 -18.42
N LYS A 58 4.68 14.56 -19.68
CA LYS A 58 4.44 15.55 -20.77
C LYS A 58 3.27 16.48 -20.44
N GLN A 59 2.19 15.93 -19.87
CA GLN A 59 1.03 16.72 -19.48
C GLN A 59 1.37 17.72 -18.38
N PHE A 60 2.17 17.32 -17.38
CA PHE A 60 2.67 18.22 -16.35
C PHE A 60 3.55 19.34 -16.93
N VAL A 61 4.51 19.00 -17.79
CA VAL A 61 5.39 20.00 -18.46
C VAL A 61 4.56 21.04 -19.23
N ARG A 62 3.53 20.60 -19.95
CA ARG A 62 2.60 21.50 -20.67
C ARG A 62 1.83 22.44 -19.74
N GLN A 63 1.41 21.97 -18.56
CA GLN A 63 0.75 22.82 -17.56
C GLN A 63 1.69 23.92 -17.03
N CYS A 64 3.00 23.68 -17.07
CA CYS A 64 4.02 24.68 -16.75
C CYS A 64 4.43 25.53 -17.97
N HIS A 65 3.67 25.49 -19.07
CA HIS A 65 3.99 26.13 -20.35
C HIS A 65 5.30 25.67 -21.00
N GLY A 66 5.83 24.52 -20.57
CA GLY A 66 6.93 23.84 -21.26
C GLY A 66 6.41 23.11 -22.49
N SER A 67 7.22 23.07 -23.54
CA SER A 67 6.96 22.37 -24.81
C SER A 67 7.47 20.94 -24.80
#